data_AF-A0A9L0SEP5-F1
#
_entry.id   AF-A0A9L0SEP5-F1
#
_cell.length_a   1.000
_cell.length_b   1.000
_cell.length_c   1.000
_cell.angle_alpha   90.00
_cell.angle_beta   90.00
_cell.angle_gamma   90.00
#
_symmetry.space_group_name_H-M   'P 1'
#
loop_
_entity.id
_entity.type
_entity.pdbx_description
1 polymer ?
#
loop_
_entity_poly.entity_id
_entity_poly.type
_entity_poly.pdbx_seq_one_letter_code
_entity_poly.pdbx_strand_id
1 'polypeptide(L)'
;MSTAEARGVFHRARGRTLDAFPSEKEREWKGPFYFIQGADPQFGLMKAWSTGECDSGGDEWGQETRLTEQAVRAVNRLNPKPKFFVLCGDLVHAMPGLVLPSHNFITRAMPCGHRLFPCLGPLWTLSSMRTKITSYLCWCGHDLAHSRTAGMPWRKEQTEDLQRVLRDVDSEIPLVFVSGNHDVGNVPTPETIEEFQQTWGDDYFSFWVGGVLFLVLNSQFLYDASRCPALKQAQDQWLDQQLSIAGQRKCQHAIVFQHIPLFLESIDEDDDYFNLSKPVRKEMVDKLSKAERLELRSREPRASLAIMKNSSK
;
A
#
# COMPACT_ATOMS: atom_id res chain seq x y z
N MET A 1 -12.23 3.29 -32.87
CA MET A 1 -12.24 3.82 -31.50
C MET A 1 -10.90 4.48 -31.27
N SER A 2 -10.89 5.77 -30.96
CA SER A 2 -9.66 6.57 -30.95
C SER A 2 -8.88 6.30 -29.67
N THR A 3 -7.56 6.48 -29.75
CA THR A 3 -6.55 6.30 -28.68
C THR A 3 -6.77 7.19 -27.43
N ALA A 4 -7.84 7.99 -27.39
CA ALA A 4 -8.19 8.90 -26.30
C ALA A 4 -9.04 8.26 -25.19
N GLU A 5 -9.71 7.12 -25.45
CA GLU A 5 -10.57 6.44 -24.46
C GLU A 5 -9.80 5.55 -23.46
N ALA A 6 -8.48 5.39 -23.63
CA ALA A 6 -7.63 4.56 -22.77
C ALA A 6 -6.93 5.34 -21.63
N ARG A 7 -7.36 6.58 -21.36
CA ARG A 7 -6.96 7.28 -20.13
C ARG A 7 -7.78 6.69 -18.99
N GLY A 8 -7.17 5.76 -18.27
CA GLY A 8 -7.78 5.12 -17.10
C GLY A 8 -8.33 6.15 -16.12
N VAL A 9 -9.30 5.71 -15.32
CA VAL A 9 -10.06 6.52 -14.35
C VAL A 9 -9.18 7.32 -13.38
N PHE A 10 -7.94 6.88 -13.16
CA PHE A 10 -6.97 7.50 -12.27
C PHE A 10 -5.62 7.69 -12.99
N HIS A 11 -4.82 8.65 -12.52
CA HIS A 11 -3.39 8.69 -12.83
C HIS A 11 -2.71 7.50 -12.14
N ARG A 12 -2.52 6.41 -12.88
CA ARG A 12 -1.88 5.19 -12.40
C ARG A 12 -0.37 5.27 -12.61
N ALA A 13 0.39 4.60 -11.74
CA ALA A 13 1.82 4.42 -11.98
C ALA A 13 2.02 3.54 -13.22
N ARG A 14 2.95 3.95 -14.09
CA ARG A 14 3.36 3.23 -15.29
C ARG A 14 4.85 3.46 -15.52
N GLY A 15 5.55 2.43 -16.00
CA GLY A 15 6.99 2.53 -16.25
C GLY A 15 7.81 2.81 -14.99
N ARG A 16 7.33 2.35 -13.83
CA ARG A 16 7.88 2.54 -12.48
C ARG A 16 7.91 4.00 -12.02
N THR A 17 7.03 4.83 -12.59
CA THR A 17 6.88 6.26 -12.26
C THR A 17 5.42 6.68 -12.18
N LEU A 18 5.14 7.82 -11.54
CA LEU A 18 3.79 8.39 -11.44
C LEU A 18 3.71 9.74 -12.18
N ASP A 19 2.99 9.75 -13.31
CA ASP A 19 2.89 10.92 -14.21
C ASP A 19 2.26 12.16 -13.59
N ALA A 20 1.49 11.99 -12.50
CA ALA A 20 0.93 13.10 -11.73
C ALA A 20 2.02 14.02 -11.17
N PHE A 21 3.25 13.52 -11.01
CA PHE A 21 4.38 14.26 -10.44
C PHE A 21 5.61 14.19 -11.36
N PRO A 22 5.69 15.04 -12.40
CA PRO A 22 6.86 15.09 -13.27
C PRO A 22 8.12 15.42 -12.48
N SER A 23 9.12 14.54 -12.57
CA SER A 23 10.31 14.62 -11.71
C SER A 23 11.08 15.93 -11.88
N GLU A 24 11.12 16.50 -13.08
CA GLU A 24 11.79 17.79 -13.36
C GLU A 24 11.19 18.95 -12.54
N LYS A 25 9.91 18.85 -12.13
CA LYS A 25 9.21 19.89 -11.36
C LYS A 25 9.23 19.65 -9.86
N GLU A 26 9.30 18.38 -9.45
CA GLU A 26 9.08 17.95 -8.06
C GLU A 26 10.35 17.53 -7.32
N ARG A 27 11.50 17.44 -8.01
CA ARG A 27 12.78 17.05 -7.38
C ARG A 27 13.39 18.11 -6.46
N GLU A 28 12.97 19.36 -6.55
CA GLU A 28 13.50 20.46 -5.75
C GLU A 28 12.57 20.79 -4.58
N TRP A 29 13.16 21.00 -3.41
CA TRP A 29 12.42 21.43 -2.22
C TRP A 29 11.89 22.86 -2.41
N LYS A 30 10.57 23.01 -2.39
CA LYS A 30 9.89 24.31 -2.56
C LYS A 30 9.21 24.84 -1.31
N GLY A 31 9.09 24.00 -0.28
CA GLY A 31 8.39 24.34 0.96
C GLY A 31 7.66 23.14 1.55
N PRO A 32 7.10 23.30 2.76
CA PRO A 32 6.39 22.22 3.43
C PRO A 32 5.12 21.85 2.66
N PHE A 33 4.81 20.57 2.67
CA PHE A 33 3.56 20.04 2.16
C PHE A 33 3.06 18.91 3.07
N TYR A 34 1.86 18.44 2.82
CA TYR A 34 1.30 17.28 3.51
C TYR A 34 0.55 16.40 2.52
N PHE A 35 0.36 15.14 2.88
CA PHE A 35 -0.39 14.14 2.13
C PHE A 35 -1.21 13.29 3.10
N ILE A 36 -2.14 12.50 2.57
CA ILE A 36 -2.98 11.59 3.36
C ILE A 36 -2.53 10.17 3.12
N GLN A 37 -2.47 9.37 4.19
CA GLN A 37 -2.31 7.94 4.12
C GLN A 37 -3.58 7.29 4.68
N GLY A 38 -4.23 6.47 3.86
CA GLY A 38 -5.25 5.52 4.27
C GLY A 38 -4.75 4.10 4.02
N ALA A 39 -5.41 3.11 4.60
CA ALA A 39 -5.09 1.70 4.45
C ALA A 39 -6.36 0.86 4.59
N ASP A 40 -6.36 -0.32 3.98
CA ASP A 40 -7.38 -1.37 4.17
C ASP A 40 -8.84 -0.88 4.00
N PRO A 41 -9.20 -0.22 2.88
CA PRO A 41 -10.62 0.00 2.61
C PRO A 41 -11.37 -1.34 2.50
N GLN A 42 -10.67 -2.41 2.08
CA GLN A 42 -11.04 -3.82 2.16
C GLN A 42 -12.53 -4.12 1.93
N PHE A 43 -13.02 -3.67 0.77
CA PHE A 43 -14.43 -3.81 0.39
C PHE A 43 -14.86 -5.28 0.44
N GLY A 44 -15.87 -5.60 1.25
CA GLY A 44 -16.40 -6.96 1.41
C GLY A 44 -15.91 -7.67 2.66
N LEU A 45 -15.08 -7.04 3.49
CA LEU A 45 -14.61 -7.64 4.74
C LEU A 45 -15.69 -7.59 5.83
N MET A 46 -16.40 -6.47 6.00
CA MET A 46 -17.14 -6.20 7.23
C MET A 46 -18.25 -7.19 7.52
N LYS A 47 -19.06 -7.52 6.50
CA LYS A 47 -20.14 -8.51 6.66
C LYS A 47 -19.51 -9.87 6.97
N ALA A 48 -18.55 -10.32 6.15
CA ALA A 48 -17.87 -11.60 6.30
C ALA A 48 -17.28 -11.77 7.70
N TRP A 49 -16.69 -10.70 8.23
CA TRP A 49 -16.19 -10.65 9.61
C TRP A 49 -17.29 -10.77 10.66
N SER A 50 -18.38 -9.99 10.50
CA SER A 50 -19.50 -9.97 11.46
C SER A 50 -20.23 -11.33 11.55
N THR A 51 -20.28 -12.08 10.46
CA THR A 51 -20.92 -13.40 10.39
C THR A 51 -19.94 -14.54 10.66
N GLY A 52 -18.63 -14.27 10.70
CA GLY A 52 -17.58 -15.27 10.84
C GLY A 52 -17.31 -16.09 9.58
N GLU A 53 -17.85 -15.67 8.43
CA GLU A 53 -17.66 -16.33 7.12
C GLU A 53 -16.55 -15.63 6.32
N CYS A 54 -15.37 -15.46 6.91
CA CYS A 54 -14.22 -14.76 6.32
C CYS A 54 -13.63 -15.48 5.08
N ASP A 55 -14.09 -16.70 4.78
CA ASP A 55 -13.60 -17.56 3.69
C ASP A 55 -14.32 -17.35 2.34
N SER A 56 -15.52 -16.76 2.33
CA SER A 56 -16.37 -16.73 1.13
C SER A 56 -16.19 -15.48 0.26
N GLY A 57 -15.45 -14.48 0.74
CA GLY A 57 -15.43 -13.13 0.16
C GLY A 57 -16.79 -12.46 0.33
N GLY A 58 -16.86 -11.28 0.96
CA GLY A 58 -18.15 -10.65 1.22
C GLY A 58 -18.90 -10.31 -0.06
N ASP A 59 -20.13 -10.82 -0.14
CA ASP A 59 -21.15 -10.51 -1.14
C ASP A 59 -21.86 -9.17 -0.87
N GLU A 60 -21.57 -8.53 0.27
CA GLU A 60 -22.07 -7.20 0.63
C GLU A 60 -20.94 -6.33 1.19
N TRP A 61 -20.84 -5.09 0.70
CA TRP A 61 -19.84 -4.09 1.10
C TRP A 61 -20.45 -2.69 1.25
N GLY A 62 -21.75 -2.62 1.56
CA GLY A 62 -22.48 -1.36 1.66
C GLY A 62 -21.98 -0.47 2.81
N GLN A 63 -21.40 -1.05 3.86
CA GLN A 63 -20.85 -0.28 4.97
C GLN A 63 -19.49 0.33 4.61
N GLU A 64 -18.61 -0.45 3.99
CA GLU A 64 -17.33 -0.01 3.43
C GLU A 64 -17.56 1.12 2.43
N THR A 65 -18.51 0.95 1.50
CA THR A 65 -18.92 1.99 0.55
C THR A 65 -19.24 3.31 1.25
N ARG A 66 -20.12 3.28 2.27
CA ARG A 66 -20.52 4.49 3.02
C ARG A 66 -19.33 5.14 3.74
N LEU A 67 -18.44 4.34 4.33
CA LEU A 67 -17.29 4.85 5.08
C LEU A 67 -16.25 5.45 4.13
N THR A 68 -15.98 4.82 3.01
CA THR A 68 -15.09 5.38 1.97
C THR A 68 -15.68 6.66 1.38
N GLU A 69 -17.00 6.73 1.13
CA GLU A 69 -17.65 7.98 0.69
C GLU A 69 -17.55 9.10 1.73
N GLN A 70 -17.59 8.77 3.02
CA GLN A 70 -17.36 9.74 4.10
C GLN A 70 -15.90 10.21 4.12
N ALA A 71 -14.95 9.29 3.97
CA ALA A 71 -13.53 9.61 3.89
C ALA A 71 -13.25 10.53 2.69
N VAL A 72 -13.73 10.20 1.49
CA VAL A 72 -13.60 11.04 0.28
C VAL A 72 -14.20 12.44 0.52
N ARG A 73 -15.41 12.52 1.11
CA ARG A 73 -16.02 13.81 1.47
C ARG A 73 -15.16 14.61 2.46
N ALA A 74 -14.50 13.96 3.41
CA ALA A 74 -13.61 14.61 4.36
C ALA A 74 -12.33 15.12 3.67
N VAL A 75 -11.68 14.28 2.86
CA VAL A 75 -10.49 14.62 2.07
C VAL A 75 -10.75 15.84 1.19
N ASN A 76 -11.88 15.85 0.48
CA ASN A 76 -12.24 16.95 -0.42
C ASN A 76 -12.50 18.28 0.30
N ARG A 77 -12.83 18.27 1.59
CA ARG A 77 -13.06 19.49 2.39
C ARG A 77 -11.78 20.09 2.96
N LEU A 78 -10.64 19.39 2.89
CA LEU A 78 -9.39 19.90 3.43
C LEU A 78 -8.88 21.11 2.65
N ASN A 79 -8.39 22.12 3.39
CA ASN A 79 -7.82 23.34 2.85
C ASN A 79 -6.63 23.80 3.71
N PRO A 80 -5.41 23.95 3.17
CA PRO A 80 -5.02 23.71 1.77
C PRO A 80 -5.22 22.25 1.37
N LYS A 81 -5.36 21.92 0.09
CA LYS A 81 -5.52 20.52 -0.36
C LYS A 81 -4.25 19.70 -0.09
N PRO A 82 -4.37 18.40 0.25
CA PRO A 82 -3.22 17.51 0.36
C PRO A 82 -2.55 17.35 -1.02
N LYS A 83 -1.25 17.08 -1.04
CA LYS A 83 -0.52 16.87 -2.31
C LYS A 83 -0.90 15.59 -3.03
N PHE A 84 -1.24 14.55 -2.28
CA PHE A 84 -1.76 13.29 -2.78
C PHE A 84 -2.44 12.52 -1.63
N PHE A 85 -3.13 11.45 -2.00
CA PHE A 85 -3.71 10.50 -1.06
C PHE A 85 -3.25 9.09 -1.42
N VAL A 86 -2.49 8.45 -0.54
CA VAL A 86 -2.02 7.07 -0.70
C VAL A 86 -2.94 6.09 0.03
N LEU A 87 -3.24 4.96 -0.62
CA LEU A 87 -3.98 3.83 -0.07
C LEU A 87 -3.06 2.62 0.05
N CYS A 88 -2.76 2.22 1.29
CA CYS A 88 -1.76 1.21 1.65
C CYS A 88 -2.33 -0.22 1.67
N GLY A 89 -2.64 -0.76 0.48
CA GLY A 89 -2.99 -2.18 0.28
C GLY A 89 -4.35 -2.59 0.82
N ASP A 90 -4.68 -3.85 0.52
CA ASP A 90 -5.93 -4.53 0.83
C ASP A 90 -7.14 -3.69 0.41
N LEU A 91 -7.16 -3.38 -0.89
CA LEU A 91 -8.15 -2.50 -1.49
C LEU A 91 -9.56 -3.15 -1.45
N VAL A 92 -9.60 -4.44 -1.77
CA VAL A 92 -10.82 -5.26 -1.75
C VAL A 92 -10.56 -6.52 -0.94
N HIS A 93 -11.60 -7.12 -0.37
CA HIS A 93 -11.44 -8.31 0.47
C HIS A 93 -11.29 -9.59 -0.36
N ALA A 94 -11.93 -9.69 -1.52
CA ALA A 94 -11.88 -10.90 -2.34
C ALA A 94 -10.48 -11.12 -2.94
N MET A 95 -9.82 -12.22 -2.56
CA MET A 95 -8.48 -12.60 -3.03
C MET A 95 -8.40 -12.79 -4.55
N PRO A 96 -7.26 -12.47 -5.21
CA PRO A 96 -7.06 -12.71 -6.63
C PRO A 96 -6.83 -14.20 -6.94
N GLY A 97 -7.02 -14.57 -8.20
CA GLY A 97 -6.82 -15.94 -8.69
C GLY A 97 -8.05 -16.52 -9.39
N LEU A 98 -7.95 -17.79 -9.79
CA LEU A 98 -9.05 -18.48 -10.46
C LEU A 98 -10.13 -18.90 -9.46
N VAL A 99 -11.36 -18.46 -9.71
CA VAL A 99 -12.54 -18.98 -8.99
C VAL A 99 -12.83 -20.38 -9.54
N LEU A 100 -12.60 -21.41 -8.73
CA LEU A 100 -12.96 -22.78 -9.11
C LEU A 100 -14.46 -23.01 -8.89
N PRO A 101 -15.17 -23.68 -9.81
CA PRO A 101 -16.57 -24.02 -9.60
C PRO A 101 -16.69 -24.93 -8.36
N SER A 102 -17.62 -24.57 -7.48
CA SER A 102 -17.86 -25.25 -6.22
C SER A 102 -18.21 -26.73 -6.45
N HIS A 103 -17.26 -27.62 -6.19
CA HIS A 103 -17.51 -29.05 -5.95
C HIS A 103 -17.19 -29.33 -4.49
N ASN A 104 -18.25 -29.57 -3.69
CA ASN A 104 -18.29 -30.08 -2.31
C ASN A 104 -16.95 -30.25 -1.57
N PHE A 105 -16.22 -29.16 -1.34
CA PHE A 105 -15.22 -29.12 -0.27
C PHE A 105 -15.92 -28.60 0.97
N ILE A 106 -16.18 -29.51 1.92
CA ILE A 106 -16.61 -29.14 3.27
C ILE A 106 -15.40 -28.49 3.94
N THR A 107 -15.23 -27.17 3.79
CA THR A 107 -14.32 -26.39 4.62
C THR A 107 -15.05 -26.05 5.91
N ARG A 108 -14.54 -26.58 7.02
CA ARG A 108 -15.06 -26.34 8.36
C ARG A 108 -14.77 -24.88 8.71
N ALA A 109 -15.78 -24.02 8.71
CA ALA A 109 -15.67 -22.62 9.10
C ALA A 109 -15.02 -22.51 10.50
N MET A 110 -13.93 -21.74 10.61
CA MET A 110 -13.29 -21.42 11.88
C MET A 110 -13.78 -20.04 12.35
N PRO A 111 -14.10 -19.85 13.64
CA PRO A 111 -14.63 -18.57 14.12
C PRO A 111 -13.59 -17.44 14.04
N CYS A 112 -13.93 -16.35 13.36
CA CYS A 112 -13.18 -15.10 13.35
C CYS A 112 -13.23 -14.44 14.75
N GLY A 113 -12.08 -14.02 15.30
CA GLY A 113 -11.97 -13.54 16.68
C GLY A 113 -12.67 -12.20 16.94
N HIS A 114 -13.71 -12.18 17.76
CA HIS A 114 -14.49 -10.97 18.08
C HIS A 114 -13.74 -9.98 18.99
N ARG A 115 -12.89 -9.08 18.44
CA ARG A 115 -12.52 -7.83 19.12
C ARG A 115 -12.58 -6.65 18.17
N LEU A 116 -13.58 -5.79 18.35
CA LEU A 116 -13.63 -4.43 17.80
C LEU A 116 -12.76 -3.54 18.68
N PHE A 117 -11.67 -2.99 18.14
CA PHE A 117 -10.93 -1.91 18.80
C PHE A 117 -11.28 -0.57 18.14
N PRO A 118 -11.83 0.40 18.88
CA PRO A 118 -11.89 1.78 18.41
C PRO A 118 -10.48 2.39 18.51
N CYS A 119 -9.76 2.44 17.40
CA CYS A 119 -8.47 3.15 17.34
C CYS A 119 -8.70 4.66 17.16
N LEU A 120 -8.91 5.36 18.28
CA LEU A 120 -8.60 6.79 18.40
C LEU A 120 -7.19 6.91 18.99
N GLY A 121 -6.17 6.84 18.13
CA GLY A 121 -4.77 6.99 18.52
C GLY A 121 -4.29 8.45 18.52
N PRO A 122 -3.34 8.83 19.38
CA PRO A 122 -2.86 10.20 19.54
C PRO A 122 -1.94 10.68 18.40
N LEU A 123 -1.85 12.01 18.25
CA LEU A 123 -0.92 12.72 17.36
C LEU A 123 0.54 12.32 17.68
N TRP A 124 1.22 11.64 16.76
CA TRP A 124 2.67 11.51 16.80
C TRP A 124 3.33 12.62 15.97
N THR A 125 4.02 13.54 16.63
CA THR A 125 4.94 14.48 15.97
C THR A 125 6.32 13.85 15.85
N LEU A 126 6.77 13.51 14.64
CA LEU A 126 8.19 13.28 14.37
C LEU A 126 8.94 14.62 14.49
N SER A 127 9.58 14.86 15.64
CA SER A 127 10.26 16.13 15.97
C SER A 127 11.56 16.40 15.17
N SER A 128 11.85 15.66 14.10
CA SER A 128 13.06 15.86 13.28
C SER A 128 12.79 16.39 11.86
N MET A 129 11.54 16.40 11.41
CA MET A 129 11.17 16.97 10.11
C MET A 129 10.13 18.07 10.34
N ARG A 130 10.36 19.28 9.82
CA ARG A 130 9.31 20.33 9.74
C ARG A 130 8.28 19.98 8.65
N THR A 131 7.74 18.77 8.70
CA THR A 131 6.67 18.23 7.86
C THR A 131 5.60 17.70 8.80
N LYS A 132 4.45 18.39 8.89
CA LYS A 132 3.30 17.90 9.66
C LYS A 132 2.66 16.74 8.89
N ILE A 133 3.08 15.52 9.18
CA ILE A 133 2.38 14.31 8.75
C ILE A 133 1.15 14.20 9.63
N THR A 134 -0.03 14.42 9.07
CA THR A 134 -1.30 14.24 9.79
C THR A 134 -1.98 13.04 9.17
N SER A 135 -1.83 11.87 9.82
CA SER A 135 -2.53 10.64 9.45
C SER A 135 -3.98 10.76 9.93
N TYR A 136 -4.94 10.53 9.03
CA TYR A 136 -6.35 10.43 9.36
C TYR A 136 -6.90 9.16 8.71
N LEU A 137 -7.61 8.38 9.52
CA LEU A 137 -8.29 7.12 9.21
C LEU A 137 -7.36 5.89 9.06
N CYS A 138 -7.32 5.09 10.12
CA CYS A 138 -6.85 3.71 10.14
C CYS A 138 -8.06 2.81 10.40
N TRP A 139 -8.18 1.69 9.68
CA TRP A 139 -9.28 0.75 9.85
C TRP A 139 -8.72 -0.67 10.01
N CYS A 140 -9.18 -1.36 11.06
CA CYS A 140 -8.64 -2.64 11.50
C CYS A 140 -9.58 -3.78 11.10
N GLY A 141 -9.13 -4.61 10.16
CA GLY A 141 -9.58 -5.98 9.96
C GLY A 141 -8.48 -6.94 10.40
N HIS A 142 -8.81 -7.98 11.18
CA HIS A 142 -7.89 -9.10 11.42
C HIS A 142 -8.09 -10.10 10.28
N ASP A 143 -7.07 -10.42 9.48
CA ASP A 143 -7.18 -11.54 8.53
C ASP A 143 -6.42 -12.76 9.06
N LEU A 144 -7.01 -13.95 8.91
CA LEU A 144 -6.46 -15.22 9.35
C LEU A 144 -5.91 -15.97 8.14
N ALA A 145 -4.58 -15.96 8.06
CA ALA A 145 -3.73 -16.61 7.06
C ALA A 145 -4.31 -17.93 6.49
N HIS A 146 -4.68 -17.92 5.21
CA HIS A 146 -4.85 -19.14 4.43
C HIS A 146 -4.07 -19.09 3.11
N SER A 147 -3.30 -20.15 2.89
CA SER A 147 -2.67 -20.54 1.63
C SER A 147 -3.75 -21.06 0.66
N ARG A 148 -4.53 -20.17 0.04
CA ARG A 148 -5.43 -20.55 -1.06
C ARG A 148 -4.98 -19.86 -2.35
N THR A 149 -4.74 -20.67 -3.37
CA THR A 149 -4.48 -20.26 -4.76
C THR A 149 -5.76 -20.01 -5.56
N ALA A 150 -6.93 -20.16 -4.91
CA ALA A 150 -8.24 -19.94 -5.50
C ALA A 150 -8.67 -18.49 -5.25
N GLY A 151 -9.05 -17.80 -6.33
CA GLY A 151 -9.65 -16.48 -6.23
C GLY A 151 -11.01 -16.55 -5.56
N MET A 152 -11.42 -15.45 -4.93
CA MET A 152 -12.74 -15.32 -4.32
C MET A 152 -13.74 -14.70 -5.29
N PRO A 153 -15.04 -15.03 -5.19
CA PRO A 153 -16.09 -14.34 -5.94
C PRO A 153 -16.16 -12.86 -5.54
N TRP A 154 -16.91 -12.06 -6.31
CA TRP A 154 -17.19 -10.64 -6.03
C TRP A 154 -16.02 -9.67 -6.14
N ARG A 155 -14.79 -10.14 -6.39
CA ARG A 155 -13.62 -9.28 -6.54
C ARG A 155 -13.80 -8.18 -7.57
N LYS A 156 -14.40 -8.51 -8.71
CA LYS A 156 -14.65 -7.55 -9.79
C LYS A 156 -15.60 -6.45 -9.32
N GLU A 157 -16.70 -6.84 -8.71
CA GLU A 157 -17.75 -5.94 -8.22
C GLU A 157 -17.24 -5.05 -7.08
N GLN A 158 -16.53 -5.63 -6.10
CA GLN A 158 -15.87 -4.89 -5.03
C GLN A 158 -14.86 -3.85 -5.59
N THR A 159 -14.08 -4.25 -6.59
CA THR A 159 -13.11 -3.37 -7.26
C THR A 159 -13.81 -2.23 -7.99
N GLU A 160 -14.83 -2.52 -8.78
CA GLU A 160 -15.58 -1.52 -9.55
C GLU A 160 -16.26 -0.50 -8.63
N ASP A 161 -16.82 -0.94 -7.50
CA ASP A 161 -17.44 -0.04 -6.53
C ASP A 161 -16.44 0.79 -5.74
N LEU A 162 -15.30 0.23 -5.33
CA LEU A 162 -14.23 1.02 -4.72
C LEU A 162 -13.74 2.10 -5.70
N GLN A 163 -13.47 1.73 -6.95
CA GLN A 163 -13.07 2.69 -7.99
C GLN A 163 -14.16 3.74 -8.20
N ARG A 164 -15.45 3.36 -8.15
CA ARG A 164 -16.56 4.31 -8.26
C ARG A 164 -16.54 5.34 -7.14
N VAL A 165 -16.33 4.95 -5.89
CA VAL A 165 -16.28 5.88 -4.76
C VAL A 165 -15.03 6.77 -4.84
N LEU A 166 -13.87 6.20 -5.17
CA LEU A 166 -12.61 6.94 -5.25
C LEU A 166 -12.58 7.95 -6.41
N ARG A 167 -13.42 7.79 -7.45
CA ARG A 167 -13.59 8.81 -8.50
C ARG A 167 -14.05 10.17 -7.98
N ASP A 168 -14.73 10.19 -6.84
CA ASP A 168 -15.23 11.44 -6.25
C ASP A 168 -14.15 12.19 -5.48
N VAL A 169 -12.94 11.64 -5.31
CA VAL A 169 -11.79 12.39 -4.79
C VAL A 169 -11.49 13.54 -5.74
N ASP A 170 -11.27 14.72 -5.17
CA ASP A 170 -10.95 15.93 -5.92
C ASP A 170 -9.80 15.68 -6.91
N SER A 171 -9.99 16.04 -8.18
CA SER A 171 -9.02 15.79 -9.24
C SER A 171 -7.65 16.45 -9.03
N GLU A 172 -7.57 17.45 -8.14
CA GLU A 172 -6.29 18.06 -7.73
C GLU A 172 -5.50 17.20 -6.73
N ILE A 173 -6.07 16.10 -6.22
CA ILE A 173 -5.47 15.18 -5.26
C ILE A 173 -5.20 13.83 -5.96
N PRO A 174 -3.98 13.62 -6.52
CA PRO A 174 -3.61 12.33 -7.09
C PRO A 174 -3.73 11.19 -6.07
N LEU A 175 -4.25 10.05 -6.53
CA LEU A 175 -4.30 8.81 -5.76
C LEU A 175 -3.05 7.97 -6.01
N VAL A 176 -2.50 7.39 -4.95
CA VAL A 176 -1.34 6.48 -4.98
C VAL A 176 -1.80 5.15 -4.41
N PHE A 177 -1.61 4.07 -5.16
CA PHE A 177 -2.02 2.72 -4.72
C PHE A 177 -0.77 1.90 -4.38
N VAL A 178 -0.83 1.21 -3.25
CA VAL A 178 0.17 0.24 -2.78
C VAL A 178 -0.53 -1.11 -2.74
N SER A 179 0.14 -2.19 -3.16
CA SER A 179 -0.45 -3.54 -3.10
C SER A 179 -0.34 -4.16 -1.70
N GLY A 180 -1.43 -4.79 -1.25
CA GLY A 180 -1.50 -5.70 -0.11
C GLY A 180 -1.71 -7.15 -0.53
N ASN A 181 -1.80 -8.06 0.44
CA ASN A 181 -1.95 -9.49 0.17
C ASN A 181 -3.31 -9.84 -0.43
N HIS A 182 -4.37 -9.07 -0.16
CA HIS A 182 -5.67 -9.24 -0.84
C HIS A 182 -5.66 -8.69 -2.26
N ASP A 183 -4.65 -7.91 -2.64
CA ASP A 183 -4.56 -7.34 -3.98
C ASP A 183 -3.77 -8.24 -4.93
N VAL A 184 -2.68 -8.85 -4.46
CA VAL A 184 -1.76 -9.67 -5.27
C VAL A 184 -1.67 -11.14 -4.82
N GLY A 185 -2.33 -11.51 -3.73
CA GLY A 185 -2.34 -12.86 -3.14
C GLY A 185 -1.26 -13.05 -2.07
N ASN A 186 -1.49 -13.93 -1.08
CA ASN A 186 -0.50 -14.26 -0.03
C ASN A 186 0.81 -14.83 -0.59
N VAL A 187 0.73 -15.51 -1.75
CA VAL A 187 1.89 -15.98 -2.52
C VAL A 187 1.67 -15.55 -3.97
N PRO A 188 2.09 -14.33 -4.35
CA PRO A 188 1.80 -13.74 -5.66
C PRO A 188 2.36 -14.59 -6.79
N THR A 189 1.68 -14.53 -7.93
CA THR A 189 2.10 -15.15 -9.18
C THR A 189 2.24 -14.09 -10.27
N PRO A 190 2.91 -14.38 -11.40
CA PRO A 190 2.95 -13.43 -12.50
C PRO A 190 1.57 -12.94 -12.95
N GLU A 191 0.56 -13.83 -12.90
CA GLU A 191 -0.82 -13.53 -13.30
C GLU A 191 -1.52 -12.59 -12.31
N THR A 192 -1.37 -12.79 -11.00
CA THR A 192 -1.99 -11.90 -10.01
C THR A 192 -1.32 -10.52 -9.98
N ILE A 193 -0.01 -10.46 -10.26
CA ILE A 193 0.72 -9.20 -10.42
C ILE A 193 0.27 -8.47 -11.69
N GLU A 194 0.10 -9.18 -12.81
CA GLU A 194 -0.40 -8.59 -14.05
C GLU A 194 -1.83 -8.04 -13.87
N GLU A 195 -2.71 -8.78 -13.20
CA GLU A 195 -4.06 -8.33 -12.87
C GLU A 195 -4.04 -7.01 -12.06
N PHE A 196 -3.19 -6.93 -11.03
CA PHE A 196 -3.01 -5.70 -10.26
C PHE A 196 -2.51 -4.55 -11.14
N GLN A 197 -1.51 -4.79 -11.98
CA GLN A 197 -0.93 -3.78 -12.87
C GLN A 197 -1.94 -3.23 -13.88
N GLN A 198 -2.81 -4.09 -14.42
CA GLN A 198 -3.90 -3.69 -15.31
C GLN A 198 -4.97 -2.87 -14.57
N THR A 199 -5.24 -3.19 -13.31
CA THR A 199 -6.34 -2.62 -12.52
C THR A 199 -5.96 -1.33 -11.81
N TRP A 200 -4.81 -1.28 -11.15
CA TRP A 200 -4.38 -0.22 -10.24
C TRP A 200 -3.10 0.50 -10.70
N GLY A 201 -2.32 -0.11 -11.58
CA GLY A 201 -1.02 0.39 -12.06
C GLY A 201 0.14 -0.39 -11.45
N ASP A 202 1.36 0.05 -11.74
CA ASP A 202 2.58 -0.65 -11.30
C ASP A 202 2.56 -0.96 -9.79
N ASP A 203 2.89 -2.21 -9.45
CA ASP A 203 2.89 -2.75 -8.08
C ASP A 203 4.04 -2.25 -7.21
N TYR A 204 5.07 -1.68 -7.84
CA TYR A 204 6.14 -0.93 -7.21
C TYR A 204 6.63 0.17 -8.16
N PHE A 205 6.94 1.34 -7.63
CA PHE A 205 7.35 2.51 -8.41
C PHE A 205 7.91 3.61 -7.51
N SER A 206 8.48 4.66 -8.09
CA SER A 206 8.93 5.83 -7.36
C SER A 206 8.40 7.11 -7.97
N PHE A 207 8.31 8.14 -7.13
CA PHE A 207 7.93 9.48 -7.57
C PHE A 207 8.51 10.53 -6.65
N TRP A 208 8.59 11.77 -7.13
CA TRP A 208 9.10 12.90 -6.36
C TRP A 208 7.94 13.82 -6.02
N VAL A 209 7.91 14.36 -4.80
CA VAL A 209 7.02 15.47 -4.44
C VAL A 209 7.79 16.46 -3.59
N GLY A 210 7.87 17.71 -4.03
CA GLY A 210 8.49 18.80 -3.27
C GLY A 210 9.88 18.50 -2.71
N GLY A 211 10.74 17.80 -3.44
CA GLY A 211 12.11 17.45 -3.05
C GLY A 211 12.25 16.15 -2.25
N VAL A 212 11.15 15.45 -1.98
CA VAL A 212 11.13 14.18 -1.25
C VAL A 212 10.94 13.03 -2.25
N LEU A 213 11.76 11.98 -2.13
CA LEU A 213 11.62 10.76 -2.91
C LEU A 213 10.63 9.81 -2.22
N PHE A 214 9.59 9.40 -2.92
CA PHE A 214 8.66 8.37 -2.46
C PHE A 214 8.91 7.06 -3.21
N LEU A 215 8.95 5.97 -2.46
CA LEU A 215 9.14 4.62 -2.95
C LEU A 215 7.92 3.79 -2.56
N VAL A 216 7.20 3.23 -3.53
CA VAL A 216 6.13 2.27 -3.30
C VAL A 216 6.68 0.87 -3.56
N LEU A 217 6.60 0.00 -2.56
CA LEU A 217 7.07 -1.38 -2.65
C LEU A 217 5.90 -2.35 -2.62
N ASN A 218 6.00 -3.40 -3.43
CA ASN A 218 5.21 -4.60 -3.23
C ASN A 218 5.87 -5.39 -2.08
N SER A 219 5.34 -5.24 -0.86
CA SER A 219 5.86 -5.95 0.31
C SER A 219 5.57 -7.45 0.28
N GLN A 220 4.62 -7.91 -0.53
CA GLN A 220 4.31 -9.33 -0.61
C GLN A 220 5.48 -10.14 -1.18
N PHE A 221 6.23 -9.52 -2.09
CA PHE A 221 7.50 -10.05 -2.56
C PHE A 221 8.52 -10.26 -1.42
N LEU A 222 8.52 -9.41 -0.40
CA LEU A 222 9.39 -9.55 0.76
C LEU A 222 8.89 -10.64 1.73
N TYR A 223 7.58 -10.92 1.73
CA TYR A 223 6.94 -11.90 2.60
C TYR A 223 7.05 -13.33 2.02
N ASP A 224 6.55 -13.56 0.80
CA ASP A 224 6.70 -14.83 0.09
C ASP A 224 6.59 -14.63 -1.44
N ALA A 225 7.72 -14.71 -2.15
CA ALA A 225 7.77 -14.63 -3.61
C ALA A 225 8.07 -15.97 -4.28
N SER A 226 7.84 -17.10 -3.60
CA SER A 226 8.23 -18.44 -4.06
C SER A 226 7.67 -18.81 -5.45
N ARG A 227 6.52 -18.25 -5.84
CA ARG A 227 5.88 -18.48 -7.14
C ARG A 227 6.24 -17.45 -8.21
N CYS A 228 7.00 -16.40 -7.88
CA CYS A 228 7.44 -15.38 -8.82
C CYS A 228 8.84 -14.80 -8.48
N PRO A 229 9.87 -15.64 -8.29
CA PRO A 229 11.19 -15.17 -7.83
C PRO A 229 11.87 -14.17 -8.79
N ALA A 230 11.59 -14.27 -10.10
CA ALA A 230 12.10 -13.32 -11.08
C ALA A 230 11.52 -11.89 -10.88
N LEU A 231 10.23 -11.77 -10.51
CA LEU A 231 9.60 -10.48 -10.24
C LEU A 231 10.14 -9.86 -8.95
N LYS A 232 10.34 -10.68 -7.91
CA LYS A 232 11.03 -10.28 -6.68
C LYS A 232 12.42 -9.72 -6.98
N GLN A 233 13.21 -10.45 -7.77
CA GLN A 233 14.56 -10.03 -8.13
C GLN A 233 14.55 -8.71 -8.92
N ALA A 234 13.58 -8.50 -9.80
CA ALA A 234 13.41 -7.24 -10.52
C ALA A 234 13.11 -6.07 -9.58
N GLN A 235 12.23 -6.25 -8.57
CA GLN A 235 11.99 -5.23 -7.55
C GLN A 235 13.25 -4.96 -6.71
N ASP A 236 13.99 -5.99 -6.31
CA ASP A 236 15.21 -5.82 -5.51
C ASP A 236 16.27 -4.99 -6.25
N GLN A 237 16.52 -5.33 -7.53
CA GLN A 237 17.45 -4.59 -8.37
C GLN A 237 16.99 -3.14 -8.60
N TRP A 238 15.68 -2.94 -8.82
CA TRP A 238 15.11 -1.61 -8.97
C TRP A 238 15.26 -0.79 -7.69
N LEU A 239 15.02 -1.37 -6.52
CA LEU A 239 15.15 -0.69 -5.23
C LEU A 239 16.61 -0.28 -4.99
N ASP A 240 17.57 -1.16 -5.25
CA ASP A 240 19.00 -0.84 -5.14
C ASP A 240 19.38 0.34 -6.06
N GLN A 241 18.81 0.40 -7.28
CA GLN A 241 19.00 1.53 -8.18
C GLN A 241 18.39 2.83 -7.62
N GLN A 242 17.17 2.78 -7.07
CA GLN A 242 16.54 3.97 -6.47
C GLN A 242 17.32 4.49 -5.25
N LEU A 243 17.80 3.61 -4.39
CA LEU A 243 18.62 3.98 -3.23
C LEU A 243 19.97 4.57 -3.66
N SER A 244 20.58 4.03 -4.72
CA SER A 244 21.79 4.60 -5.32
C SER A 244 21.54 6.01 -5.87
N ILE A 245 20.42 6.22 -6.58
CA ILE A 245 20.00 7.54 -7.08
C ILE A 245 19.79 8.51 -5.92
N ALA A 246 19.14 8.07 -4.84
CA ALA A 246 18.90 8.88 -3.65
C ALA A 246 20.23 9.36 -3.04
N GLY A 247 21.20 8.45 -2.87
CA GLY A 247 22.53 8.78 -2.36
C GLY A 247 23.35 9.69 -3.28
N GLN A 248 23.36 9.43 -4.60
CA GLN A 248 24.08 10.27 -5.57
C GLN A 248 23.53 11.70 -5.63
N ARG A 249 22.21 11.84 -5.49
CA ARG A 249 21.52 13.14 -5.55
C ARG A 249 21.50 13.87 -4.21
N LYS A 250 22.05 13.28 -3.14
CA LYS A 250 21.98 13.83 -1.77
C LYS A 250 20.54 14.11 -1.38
N CYS A 251 19.69 13.11 -1.59
CA CYS A 251 18.27 13.19 -1.28
C CYS A 251 18.11 13.36 0.23
N GLN A 252 17.60 14.52 0.64
CA GLN A 252 17.44 14.83 2.07
C GLN A 252 16.40 13.93 2.74
N HIS A 253 15.36 13.54 2.00
CA HIS A 253 14.25 12.78 2.54
C HIS A 253 13.75 11.75 1.55
N ALA A 254 13.67 10.50 2.00
CA ALA A 254 13.01 9.42 1.28
C ALA A 254 11.90 8.81 2.16
N ILE A 255 10.78 8.44 1.55
CA ILE A 255 9.65 7.82 2.24
C ILE A 255 9.28 6.54 1.49
N VAL A 256 9.19 5.43 2.22
CA VAL A 256 8.79 4.13 1.68
C VAL A 256 7.36 3.83 2.10
N PHE A 257 6.50 3.53 1.14
CA PHE A 257 5.17 2.99 1.36
C PHE A 257 5.16 1.49 1.06
N GLN A 258 4.58 0.72 1.98
CA GLN A 258 4.36 -0.70 1.82
C GLN A 258 3.16 -1.14 2.68
N HIS A 259 2.54 -2.25 2.32
CA HIS A 259 1.41 -2.79 3.07
C HIS A 259 1.87 -3.56 4.32
N ILE A 260 2.71 -4.60 4.16
CA ILE A 260 3.19 -5.40 5.30
C ILE A 260 4.27 -4.63 6.04
N PRO A 261 4.12 -4.35 7.35
CA PRO A 261 5.14 -3.68 8.12
C PRO A 261 6.38 -4.54 8.28
N LEU A 262 7.58 -3.92 8.35
CA LEU A 262 8.79 -4.65 8.72
C LEU A 262 8.61 -5.39 10.08
N PHE A 263 8.02 -4.70 11.05
CA PHE A 263 7.72 -5.16 12.41
C PHE A 263 6.59 -4.31 13.00
N LEU A 264 5.90 -4.81 14.02
CA LEU A 264 4.78 -4.18 14.71
C LEU A 264 5.24 -3.40 15.95
N GLU A 265 5.92 -4.09 16.85
CA GLU A 265 6.38 -3.57 18.13
C GLU A 265 7.89 -3.37 18.14
N SER A 266 8.65 -4.37 17.68
CA SER A 266 10.12 -4.31 17.72
C SER A 266 10.77 -5.09 16.58
N ILE A 267 11.97 -4.66 16.16
CA ILE A 267 12.71 -5.32 15.07
C ILE A 267 13.00 -6.80 15.37
N ASP A 268 13.13 -7.17 16.64
CA ASP A 268 13.49 -8.50 17.12
C ASP A 268 12.27 -9.37 17.48
N GLU A 269 11.03 -8.87 17.29
CA GLU A 269 9.79 -9.62 17.57
C GLU A 269 9.69 -10.89 16.75
N ASP A 270 8.92 -11.88 17.19
CA ASP A 270 8.79 -13.11 16.44
C ASP A 270 8.07 -12.92 15.09
N ASP A 271 8.32 -13.83 14.17
CA ASP A 271 7.69 -13.83 12.86
C ASP A 271 6.20 -14.13 13.04
N ASP A 272 5.35 -13.27 12.48
CA ASP A 272 3.89 -13.34 12.52
C ASP A 272 3.34 -13.04 11.12
N TYR A 273 2.09 -13.38 10.87
CA TYR A 273 1.39 -13.08 9.63
C TYR A 273 1.44 -11.59 9.25
N PHE A 274 1.45 -10.73 10.26
CA PHE A 274 1.38 -9.28 10.11
C PHE A 274 2.76 -8.62 10.01
N ASN A 275 3.87 -9.35 9.99
CA ASN A 275 5.20 -8.77 9.88
C ASN A 275 6.09 -9.56 8.91
N LEU A 276 7.21 -8.97 8.51
CA LEU A 276 8.20 -9.69 7.71
C LEU A 276 9.06 -10.57 8.59
N SER A 277 9.70 -11.61 8.03
CA SER A 277 10.61 -12.45 8.80
C SER A 277 11.86 -11.69 9.28
N LYS A 278 12.41 -12.07 10.44
CA LYS A 278 13.65 -11.46 10.99
C LYS A 278 14.79 -11.31 9.96
N PRO A 279 15.12 -12.32 9.12
CA PRO A 279 16.17 -12.17 8.11
C PRO A 279 15.87 -11.06 7.09
N VAL A 280 14.62 -10.97 6.63
CA VAL A 280 14.18 -9.96 5.66
C VAL A 280 14.18 -8.57 6.30
N ARG A 281 13.74 -8.43 7.56
CA ARG A 281 13.83 -7.16 8.30
C ARG A 281 15.25 -6.64 8.35
N LYS A 282 16.20 -7.51 8.70
CA LYS A 282 17.62 -7.16 8.78
C LYS A 282 18.15 -6.73 7.41
N GLU A 283 17.85 -7.50 6.35
CA GLU A 283 18.24 -7.14 4.99
C GLU A 283 17.71 -5.75 4.58
N MET A 284 16.42 -5.51 4.80
CA MET A 284 15.78 -4.25 4.44
C MET A 284 16.34 -3.08 5.25
N VAL A 285 16.49 -3.23 6.57
CA VAL A 285 17.11 -2.19 7.41
C VAL A 285 18.54 -1.91 6.96
N ASP A 286 19.35 -2.95 6.67
CA ASP A 286 20.71 -2.75 6.18
C ASP A 286 20.76 -2.02 4.84
N LYS A 287 19.88 -2.37 3.88
CA LYS A 287 19.78 -1.67 2.58
C LYS A 287 19.42 -0.20 2.76
N LEU A 288 18.40 0.05 3.58
CA LEU A 288 17.83 1.36 3.83
C LEU A 288 18.78 2.27 4.64
N SER A 289 19.45 1.74 5.67
CA SER A 289 20.47 2.47 6.45
C SER A 289 21.76 2.71 5.68
N LYS A 290 22.15 1.83 4.74
CA LYS A 290 23.31 2.09 3.87
C LYS A 290 23.08 3.31 2.97
N ALA A 291 21.86 3.49 2.48
CA ALA A 291 21.50 4.67 1.69
C ALA A 291 21.67 5.96 2.51
N GLU A 292 21.25 5.97 3.78
CA GLU A 292 21.49 7.11 4.69
C GLU A 292 22.99 7.32 4.99
N ARG A 293 23.78 6.25 5.17
CA ARG A 293 25.20 6.32 5.54
C ARG A 293 26.15 6.72 4.42
N LEU A 294 25.79 6.51 3.15
CA LEU A 294 26.60 6.99 2.01
C LEU A 294 26.73 8.52 2.00
N GLU A 295 25.78 9.23 2.63
CA GLU A 295 25.77 10.70 2.73
C GLU A 295 26.67 11.23 3.87
N LEU A 296 26.81 10.45 4.96
CA LEU A 296 27.59 10.78 6.17
C LEU A 296 29.11 10.88 5.94
N ARG A 297 29.65 10.36 4.83
CA ARG A 297 31.05 10.58 4.44
C ARG A 297 31.31 11.99 3.89
N SER A 298 30.26 12.80 3.71
CA SER A 298 30.32 14.17 3.22
C SER A 298 29.89 15.22 4.27
N ARG A 299 30.54 15.22 5.44
CA ARG A 299 30.56 16.29 6.48
C ARG A 299 29.26 16.92 7.02
N GLU A 300 28.06 16.59 6.55
CA GLU A 300 26.80 16.95 7.22
C GLU A 300 25.74 15.83 7.16
N PRO A 301 25.13 15.42 8.30
CA PRO A 301 24.04 14.46 8.30
C PRO A 301 22.72 15.15 7.91
N ARG A 302 22.14 14.80 6.76
CA ARG A 302 20.87 15.41 6.30
C ARG A 302 19.84 14.43 5.71
N ALA A 303 20.21 13.19 5.39
CA ALA A 303 19.27 12.20 4.88
C ALA A 303 18.46 11.56 6.02
N SER A 304 17.14 11.47 5.84
CA SER A 304 16.26 10.72 6.73
C SER A 304 15.24 9.92 5.94
N LEU A 305 15.16 8.63 6.26
CA LEU A 305 14.26 7.69 5.64
C LEU A 305 13.12 7.34 6.60
N ALA A 306 11.87 7.50 6.15
CA ALA A 306 10.71 7.05 6.88
C ALA A 306 10.04 5.87 6.15
N ILE A 307 9.77 4.79 6.88
CA ILE A 307 8.96 3.68 6.37
C ILE A 307 7.56 3.87 6.92
N MET A 308 6.63 4.23 6.04
CA MET A 308 5.22 4.29 6.35
C MET A 308 4.60 2.93 6.11
N LYS A 309 4.05 2.38 7.18
CA LYS A 309 3.48 1.04 7.27
C LYS A 309 1.97 1.13 7.31
N ASN A 310 1.29 0.05 6.96
CA ASN A 310 -0.08 -0.15 7.41
C ASN A 310 -0.12 -0.08 8.95
N SER A 311 -0.96 0.79 9.52
CA SER A 311 -1.01 1.07 10.96
C SER A 311 -2.14 0.30 11.66
N SER A 312 -2.49 -0.88 11.16
CA SER A 312 -3.63 -1.68 11.62
C SER A 312 -3.40 -2.39 12.98
N LYS A 313 -2.27 -2.13 13.66
CA LYS A 313 -1.98 -2.55 15.04
C LYS A 313 -1.35 -1.42 15.87
#